data_AF-A0A1J0WGD0-F1
#
_entry.id   AF-A0A1J0WGD0-F1
#
_cell.length_a   1.000
_cell.length_b   1.000
_cell.length_c   1.000
_cell.angle_alpha   90.00
_cell.angle_beta   90.00
_cell.angle_gamma   90.00
#
_symmetry.space_group_name_H-M   'P 1'
#
loop_
_entity.id
_entity.type
_entity.pdbx_description
1 polymer ?
#
loop_
_entity_poly.entity_id
_entity_poly.type
_entity_poly.pdbx_seq_one_letter_code
_entity_poly.pdbx_strand_id
1 'polypeptide(L)' 'MAIEKIQSASEVLAAFMGEQAQDESLDQATIAVIAGLRGDDKLTRTNLLRKLDEARKAALKEGGRQRESRS' A
#
# COMPACT_ATOMS: atom_id res chain seq x y z
N MET A 1 -14.17 -18.49 -31.18
CA MET A 1 -13.88 -17.05 -31.00
C MET A 1 -14.03 -16.74 -29.52
N ALA A 2 -12.95 -16.40 -28.85
CA ALA A 2 -13.04 -15.98 -27.45
C ALA A 2 -13.67 -14.59 -27.42
N ILE A 3 -14.80 -14.47 -26.73
CA ILE A 3 -15.41 -13.17 -26.46
C ILE A 3 -14.48 -12.49 -25.46
N GLU A 4 -13.66 -11.55 -25.92
CA GLU A 4 -12.89 -10.69 -25.03
C GLU A 4 -13.89 -9.89 -24.20
N LYS A 5 -14.07 -10.27 -22.93
CA LYS A 5 -14.88 -9.50 -21.99
C LYS A 5 -14.19 -8.15 -21.82
N ILE A 6 -14.86 -7.09 -22.26
CA ILE A 6 -14.43 -5.71 -21.98
C ILE A 6 -14.39 -5.56 -20.46
N GLN A 7 -13.20 -5.38 -19.91
CA GLN A 7 -13.00 -5.14 -18.48
C GLN A 7 -13.46 -3.71 -18.14
N SER A 8 -14.16 -3.57 -17.03
CA SER A 8 -14.44 -2.27 -16.45
C SER A 8 -13.14 -1.59 -15.99
N ALA A 9 -13.13 -0.26 -15.93
CA ALA A 9 -11.99 0.50 -15.42
C ALA A 9 -11.58 0.04 -14.01
N SER A 10 -12.56 -0.33 -13.17
CA SER A 10 -12.34 -0.89 -11.83
C SER A 10 -11.64 -2.26 -11.85
N GLU A 11 -11.97 -3.13 -12.80
CA GLU A 11 -11.33 -4.44 -12.96
C GLU A 11 -9.89 -4.27 -13.47
N VAL A 12 -9.67 -3.38 -14.44
CA VAL A 12 -8.32 -3.06 -14.94
C VAL A 12 -7.44 -2.51 -13.82
N LEU A 13 -7.95 -1.57 -13.01
CA LEU A 13 -7.24 -1.03 -11.85
C LEU A 13 -6.99 -2.08 -10.78
N ALA A 14 -7.95 -2.99 -10.53
CA ALA A 14 -7.77 -4.06 -9.56
C ALA A 14 -6.68 -5.05 -10.00
N ALA A 15 -6.67 -5.43 -11.28
CA ALA A 15 -5.66 -6.31 -11.86
C ALA A 15 -4.28 -5.67 -11.80
N PHE A 16 -4.15 -4.43 -12.27
CA PHE A 16 -2.89 -3.69 -12.22
C PHE A 16 -2.34 -3.60 -10.79
N MET A 17 -3.17 -3.22 -9.82
CA MET A 17 -2.73 -3.12 -8.42
C MET A 17 -2.41 -4.49 -7.82
N GLY A 18 -3.10 -5.54 -8.23
CA GLY A 18 -2.79 -6.92 -7.83
C GLY A 18 -1.43 -7.38 -8.35
N GLU A 19 -1.10 -7.07 -9.60
CA GLU A 19 0.22 -7.34 -10.19
C GLU A 19 1.33 -6.54 -9.48
N GLN A 20 1.10 -5.25 -9.22
CA GLN A 20 2.06 -4.43 -8.49
C GLN A 20 2.26 -4.92 -7.04
N ALA A 21 1.22 -5.44 -6.39
CA ALA A 21 1.34 -6.00 -5.04
C ALA A 21 2.13 -7.32 -4.97
N GLN A 22 2.40 -7.96 -6.11
CA GLN A 22 3.28 -9.13 -6.20
C GLN A 22 4.76 -8.76 -6.38
N ASP A 23 5.08 -7.48 -6.58
CA ASP A 23 6.46 -7.01 -6.66
C ASP A 23 7.14 -7.20 -5.30
N GLU A 24 8.16 -8.06 -5.25
CA GLU A 24 8.91 -8.39 -4.03
C GLU A 24 9.66 -7.19 -3.45
N SER A 25 9.86 -6.11 -4.23
CA SER A 25 10.45 -4.86 -3.75
C SER A 25 9.48 -4.01 -2.92
N LEU A 26 8.17 -4.29 -3.02
CA LEU A 26 7.14 -3.62 -2.24
C LEU A 26 6.95 -4.31 -0.89
N ASP A 27 7.17 -3.56 0.19
CA ASP A 27 6.91 -4.07 1.53
C ASP A 27 5.40 -4.17 1.81
N GLN A 28 5.03 -5.15 2.64
CA GLN A 28 3.64 -5.45 3.00
C GLN A 28 2.92 -4.26 3.66
N ALA A 29 3.64 -3.39 4.38
CA ALA A 29 3.03 -2.22 5.01
C ALA A 29 2.65 -1.17 3.96
N THR A 30 3.46 -0.99 2.92
CA THR A 30 3.14 -0.15 1.77
C THR A 30 1.92 -0.69 1.01
N ILE A 31 1.83 -2.00 0.79
CA ILE A 31 0.65 -2.64 0.16
C ILE A 31 -0.61 -2.39 0.98
N ALA A 32 -0.53 -2.56 2.30
CA ALA A 32 -1.67 -2.32 3.21
C ALA A 32 -2.14 -0.86 3.18
N VAL A 33 -1.22 0.12 3.13
CA VAL A 33 -1.55 1.55 3.00
C VAL A 33 -2.28 1.83 1.69
N ILE A 34 -1.77 1.29 0.58
CA ILE A 34 -2.37 1.46 -0.75
C ILE A 34 -3.77 0.84 -0.80
N ALA A 35 -3.94 -0.38 -0.30
CA ALA A 35 -5.22 -1.08 -0.26
C ALA A 35 -6.26 -0.32 0.59
N GLY A 36 -5.87 0.15 1.77
CA GLY A 36 -6.75 0.93 2.64
C GLY A 36 -7.20 2.25 2.01
N LEU A 37 -6.27 3.01 1.42
CA LEU A 37 -6.61 4.25 0.74
C LEU A 37 -7.53 4.05 -0.47
N ARG A 38 -7.37 2.93 -1.21
CA ARG A 38 -8.26 2.59 -2.32
C ARG A 38 -9.66 2.21 -1.83
N GLY A 39 -9.75 1.38 -0.78
CA GLY A 39 -11.03 0.97 -0.19
C GLY A 39 -11.84 2.15 0.32
N ASP A 40 -11.17 3.21 0.78
CA ASP A 40 -11.78 4.45 1.27
C ASP A 40 -12.04 5.51 0.17
N ASP A 41 -11.75 5.22 -1.11
CA ASP A 41 -11.76 6.18 -2.22
C ASP A 41 -10.91 7.45 -1.97
N LYS A 42 -9.79 7.28 -1.26
CA LYS A 42 -8.87 8.35 -0.84
C LYS A 42 -7.48 8.20 -1.41
N LEU A 43 -7.28 7.30 -2.38
CA LEU A 43 -5.99 7.04 -3.00
C LEU A 43 -5.59 8.22 -3.90
N THR A 44 -4.93 9.19 -3.28
CA THR A 44 -4.27 10.31 -3.95
C THR A 44 -2.79 10.29 -3.62
N ARG A 45 -1.96 10.88 -4.48
CA ARG A 45 -0.52 11.01 -4.25
C ARG A 45 -0.23 11.63 -2.86
N THR A 46 -0.96 12.68 -2.50
CA THR A 46 -0.80 13.38 -1.22
C THR A 46 -1.12 12.47 -0.03
N ASN A 47 -2.25 11.74 -0.08
CA ASN A 47 -2.64 10.85 1.01
C ASN A 47 -1.69 9.66 1.15
N LEU A 48 -1.23 9.11 0.02
CA LEU A 48 -0.26 8.02 -0.01
C LEU A 48 1.05 8.44 0.66
N LEU A 49 1.65 9.55 0.22
CA LEU A 49 2.91 10.04 0.77
C LEU A 49 2.79 10.34 2.27
N ARG A 50 1.69 10.96 2.69
CA ARG A 50 1.43 11.23 4.11
C ARG A 50 1.34 9.94 4.94
N LYS A 51 0.60 8.93 4.46
CA LYS A 51 0.43 7.67 5.18
C LYS A 51 1.71 6.85 5.26
N LEU A 52 2.52 6.85 4.20
CA LEU A 52 3.83 6.20 4.21
C LEU A 52 4.81 6.90 5.16
N ASP A 53 4.78 8.24 5.22
CA ASP A 53 5.57 9.01 6.18
C ASP A 53 5.15 8.73 7.64
N GLU A 54 3.84 8.66 7.91
CA GLU A 54 3.29 8.24 9.21
C GLU A 54 3.78 6.83 9.60
N ALA A 55 3.73 5.87 8.66
CA ALA A 55 4.19 4.50 8.89
C ALA A 55 5.70 4.43 9.16
N ARG A 56 6.52 5.15 8.39
CA ARG A 56 7.97 5.25 8.62
C ARG A 56 8.30 5.85 9.98
N LYS A 57 7.61 6.92 10.38
CA LYS A 57 7.80 7.56 11.69
C LYS A 57 7.40 6.63 12.84
N ALA A 58 6.34 5.84 12.68
CA ALA A 58 5.92 4.85 13.67
C ALA A 58 7.00 3.76 13.86
N ALA A 59 7.50 3.19 12.77
CA ALA A 59 8.56 2.18 12.80
C ALA A 59 9.84 2.69 13.49
N LEU A 60 10.23 3.95 13.22
CA LEU A 60 11.40 4.58 13.87
C LEU A 60 11.20 4.78 15.38
N LYS A 61 10.00 5.21 15.81
CA LYS A 61 9.68 5.39 17.25
C LYS A 61 9.66 4.06 18.00
N GLU A 62 9.20 3.00 17.35
CA GLU A 62 9.13 1.66 17.94
C GLU A 62 10.52 1.03 18.09
N GLY A 63 11.39 1.20 17.09
CA GLY A 63 12.81 0.81 17.17
C GLY A 63 13.62 1.58 18.22
N GLY A 64 13.23 2.82 18.53
CA GLY A 64 13.82 3.61 19.62
C GLY A 64 13.49 3.05 21.01
N ARG A 65 12.22 2.72 21.29
CA ARG A 65 11.80 2.16 22.58
C ARG A 65 12.41 0.79 22.88
N GLN A 66 12.68 -0.01 21.84
CA GLN A 66 13.28 -1.34 22.01
C GLN A 66 14.75 -1.29 22.45
N ARG A 67 15.46 -0.18 22.19
CA ARG A 67 16.84 0.04 22.67
C ARG A 67 16.91 0.51 24.12
N GLU A 68 15.97 1.36 24.56
CA GLU A 68 15.92 1.83 25.95
C GLU A 68 15.48 0.73 26.94
N SER A 69 14.68 -0.25 26.50
CA SER A 69 14.23 -1.34 27.38
C SER A 69 15.25 -2.47 27.60
N ARG A 70 16.44 -2.37 27.00
CA ARG A 70 17.56 -3.34 27.11
C ARG A 70 18.81 -2.76 27.80
N SER A 71 18.73 -1.54 28.35
CA SER A 71 19.83 -0.91 29.11
C SER A 71 19.57 -0.96 30.61
#